data_AF-A0A7U3D488-F1
#
_entry.id   AF-A0A7U3D488-F1
#
_cell.length_a   1.000
_cell.length_b   1.000
_cell.length_c   1.000
_cell.angle_alpha   90.00
_cell.angle_beta   90.00
_cell.angle_gamma   90.00
#
_symmetry.space_group_name_H-M   'P 1'
#
loop_
_entity.id
_entity.type
_entity.pdbx_description
1 polymer ?
#
loop_
_entity_poly.entity_id
_entity_poly.type
_entity_poly.pdbx_seq_one_letter_code
_entity_poly.pdbx_strand_id
1 'polypeptide(L)'
;MKPEITPLEERIVELAGEHREACCALNKAEAELQYFDYKVGEEDAKKTLKLISQHSLNEQKPLLKYLREKLGRDGSVDRFQLMSGHAQLMNTVNDLTRKIEQGRGITIDDIEEVKSVLSSRISSEQQLFLKIYSLLDEELKEEISDGSDGGAGESGK
;
A
#
# COMPACT_ATOMS: atom_id res chain seq x y z
N MET A 1 17.04 1.81 -20.95
CA MET A 1 16.92 2.47 -19.62
C MET A 1 17.05 1.38 -18.57
N LYS A 2 18.01 1.50 -17.65
CA LYS A 2 18.04 0.61 -16.47
C LYS A 2 16.89 1.06 -15.55
N PRO A 3 16.12 0.15 -14.95
CA PRO A 3 15.15 0.53 -13.93
C PRO A 3 15.95 1.10 -12.74
N GLU A 4 15.78 2.39 -12.45
CA GLU A 4 16.16 2.95 -11.16
C GLU A 4 15.25 2.27 -10.13
N ILE A 5 15.86 1.44 -9.29
CA ILE A 5 15.17 0.83 -8.16
C ILE A 5 15.11 1.93 -7.12
N THR A 6 13.98 2.63 -7.03
CA THR A 6 13.69 3.55 -5.92
C THR A 6 13.91 2.79 -4.61
N PRO A 7 14.67 3.34 -3.64
CA PRO A 7 14.80 2.78 -2.31
C PRO A 7 13.42 2.47 -1.70
N LEU A 8 13.31 1.38 -0.93
CA LEU A 8 12.02 0.94 -0.41
C LEU A 8 11.40 2.00 0.52
N GLU A 9 12.23 2.74 1.23
CA GLU A 9 11.86 3.83 2.12
C GLU A 9 11.17 4.97 1.36
N GLU A 10 11.73 5.38 0.22
CA GLU A 10 11.13 6.37 -0.67
C GLU A 10 9.81 5.83 -1.24
N ARG A 11 9.78 4.55 -1.63
CA ARG A 11 8.55 3.91 -2.13
C ARG A 11 7.45 3.86 -1.06
N ILE A 12 7.78 3.60 0.21
CA ILE A 12 6.80 3.62 1.32
C ILE A 12 6.19 5.02 1.49
N VAL A 13 7.00 6.08 1.37
CA VAL A 13 6.51 7.47 1.44
C VAL A 13 5.56 7.78 0.29
N GLU A 14 5.89 7.35 -0.93
CA GLU A 14 5.00 7.47 -2.10
C GLU A 14 3.67 6.74 -1.87
N LEU A 15 3.72 5.49 -1.40
CA LEU A 15 2.52 4.67 -1.12
C LEU A 15 1.61 5.35 -0.09
N ALA A 16 2.17 5.93 0.97
CA ALA A 16 1.40 6.70 1.96
C ALA A 16 0.77 7.98 1.39
N GLY A 17 1.35 8.54 0.32
CA GLY A 17 0.74 9.61 -0.48
C GLY A 17 -0.44 9.09 -1.31
N GLU A 18 -0.23 7.98 -2.03
CA GLU A 18 -1.25 7.32 -2.85
C GLU A 18 -2.46 6.88 -1.99
N HIS A 19 -2.24 6.38 -0.76
CA HIS A 19 -3.29 6.06 0.23
C HIS A 19 -4.17 7.27 0.56
N ARG A 20 -3.55 8.43 0.80
CA ARG A 20 -4.27 9.67 1.11
C ARG A 20 -5.08 10.16 -0.08
N GLU A 21 -4.52 10.09 -1.28
CA GLU A 21 -5.21 10.47 -2.50
C GLU A 21 -6.46 9.61 -2.73
N ALA A 22 -6.34 8.28 -2.58
CA ALA A 22 -7.46 7.36 -2.71
C ALA A 22 -8.59 7.66 -1.71
N CYS A 23 -8.25 7.90 -0.44
CA CYS A 23 -9.23 8.26 0.59
C CYS A 23 -9.93 9.60 0.29
N CYS A 24 -9.17 10.63 -0.11
CA CYS A 24 -9.73 11.93 -0.48
C CYS A 24 -10.68 11.82 -1.68
N ALA A 25 -10.31 11.02 -2.69
CA ALA A 25 -11.13 10.81 -3.88
C ALA A 25 -12.44 10.05 -3.56
N LEU A 26 -12.41 9.05 -2.68
CA LEU A 26 -13.62 8.36 -2.21
C LEU A 26 -14.56 9.29 -1.44
N ASN A 27 -14.01 10.12 -0.54
CA ASN A 27 -14.81 11.10 0.21
C ASN A 27 -15.46 12.14 -0.73
N LYS A 28 -14.76 12.54 -1.80
CA LYS A 28 -15.32 13.43 -2.81
C LYS A 28 -16.46 12.74 -3.56
N ALA A 29 -16.27 11.51 -4.03
CA ALA A 29 -17.30 10.76 -4.74
C ALA A 29 -18.56 10.55 -3.87
N GLU A 30 -18.38 10.21 -2.60
CA GLU A 30 -19.46 10.11 -1.61
C GLU A 30 -20.23 11.43 -1.45
N ALA A 31 -19.52 12.55 -1.29
CA ALA A 31 -20.15 13.87 -1.16
C ALA A 31 -20.95 14.26 -2.40
N GLU A 32 -20.42 13.99 -3.60
CA GLU A 32 -21.11 14.22 -4.87
C GLU A 32 -22.39 13.38 -4.99
N LEU A 33 -22.31 12.08 -4.65
CA LEU A 33 -23.47 11.18 -4.61
C LEU A 33 -24.55 11.64 -3.62
N GLN A 34 -24.14 12.16 -2.47
CA GLN A 34 -25.05 12.49 -1.37
C GLN A 34 -25.70 13.87 -1.50
N TYR A 35 -24.96 14.88 -1.95
CA TYR A 35 -25.37 16.29 -1.80
C TYR A 35 -25.47 17.08 -3.10
N PHE A 36 -24.90 16.61 -4.20
CA PHE A 36 -24.74 17.42 -5.41
C PHE A 36 -25.35 16.75 -6.64
N ASP A 37 -24.57 15.97 -7.38
CA ASP A 37 -24.98 15.34 -8.62
C ASP A 37 -24.57 13.86 -8.61
N TYR A 38 -25.60 13.00 -8.58
CA TYR A 38 -25.44 11.56 -8.61
C TYR A 38 -24.57 11.08 -9.79
N LYS A 39 -24.71 11.66 -10.97
CA LYS A 39 -23.96 11.24 -12.16
C LYS A 39 -22.50 11.65 -12.09
N VAL A 40 -22.21 12.83 -11.54
CA VAL A 40 -20.84 13.25 -11.24
C VAL A 40 -20.22 12.34 -10.18
N GLY A 41 -20.97 12.02 -9.12
CA GLY A 41 -20.54 11.10 -8.07
C GLY A 41 -20.25 9.68 -8.58
N GLU A 42 -21.09 9.13 -9.46
CA GLU A 42 -20.89 7.82 -10.09
C GLU A 42 -19.62 7.79 -10.97
N GLU A 43 -19.38 8.85 -11.75
CA GLU A 43 -18.16 8.98 -12.56
C GLU A 43 -16.90 9.17 -11.72
N ASP A 44 -16.96 9.95 -10.64
CA ASP A 44 -15.84 10.15 -9.73
C ASP A 44 -15.54 8.88 -8.91
N ALA A 45 -16.57 8.14 -8.50
CA ALA A 45 -16.41 6.82 -7.91
C ALA A 45 -15.71 5.87 -8.88
N LYS A 46 -16.16 5.80 -10.15
CA LYS A 46 -15.53 4.95 -11.18
C LYS A 46 -14.05 5.27 -11.39
N LYS A 47 -13.68 6.55 -11.46
CA LYS A 47 -12.26 6.97 -11.58
C LYS A 47 -11.46 6.54 -10.35
N THR A 48 -12.04 6.71 -9.17
CA THR A 48 -11.40 6.38 -7.89
C THR A 48 -11.19 4.87 -7.73
N LEU A 49 -12.17 4.05 -8.10
CA LEU A 49 -12.05 2.59 -8.11
C LEU A 49 -10.92 2.10 -9.04
N LYS A 50 -10.73 2.78 -10.18
CA LYS A 50 -9.61 2.51 -11.08
C LYS A 50 -8.27 2.91 -10.45
N LEU A 51 -8.20 4.05 -9.77
CA LEU A 51 -7.00 4.48 -9.04
C LEU A 51 -6.62 3.48 -7.96
N ILE A 52 -7.57 3.04 -7.13
CA ILE A 52 -7.37 2.05 -6.06
C ILE A 52 -6.87 0.72 -6.65
N SER A 53 -7.48 0.26 -7.74
CA SER A 53 -7.05 -0.97 -8.42
C SER A 53 -5.59 -0.89 -8.89
N GLN A 54 -5.22 0.23 -9.53
CA GLN A 54 -3.87 0.42 -10.03
C GLN A 54 -2.85 0.53 -8.89
N HIS A 55 -3.19 1.26 -7.83
CA HIS A 55 -2.39 1.38 -6.62
C HIS A 55 -2.14 0.00 -6.00
N SER A 56 -3.19 -0.80 -5.80
CA SER A 56 -3.10 -2.16 -5.24
C SER A 56 -2.13 -3.05 -6.03
N LEU A 57 -2.11 -2.96 -7.36
CA LEU A 57 -1.18 -3.72 -8.21
C LEU A 57 0.26 -3.22 -8.11
N ASN A 58 0.43 -1.90 -8.04
CA ASN A 58 1.73 -1.23 -7.94
C ASN A 58 2.39 -1.43 -6.58
N GLU A 59 1.60 -1.54 -5.52
CA GLU A 59 2.06 -1.73 -4.14
C GLU A 59 2.39 -3.20 -3.83
N GLN A 60 1.49 -4.12 -4.20
CA GLN A 60 1.59 -5.51 -3.80
C GLN A 60 2.89 -6.16 -4.31
N LYS A 61 3.27 -5.90 -5.56
CA LYS A 61 4.39 -6.60 -6.20
C LYS A 61 5.76 -6.24 -5.58
N PRO A 62 6.13 -4.97 -5.40
CA PRO A 62 7.37 -4.59 -4.70
C PRO A 62 7.42 -5.10 -3.25
N LEU A 63 6.34 -4.96 -2.48
CA LEU A 63 6.30 -5.40 -1.09
C LEU A 63 6.44 -6.92 -0.97
N LEU A 64 5.73 -7.70 -1.79
CA LEU A 64 5.89 -9.16 -1.80
C LEU A 64 7.29 -9.61 -2.21
N LYS A 65 7.96 -8.86 -3.09
CA LYS A 65 9.36 -9.12 -3.46
C LYS A 65 10.26 -8.91 -2.24
N TYR A 66 10.14 -7.78 -1.55
CA TYR A 66 10.93 -7.48 -0.35
C TYR A 66 10.73 -8.52 0.76
N LEU A 67 9.47 -8.84 1.10
CA LEU A 67 9.17 -9.84 2.14
C LEU A 67 9.68 -11.24 1.81
N ARG A 68 9.94 -11.55 0.54
CA ARG A 68 10.55 -12.80 0.11
C ARG A 68 12.07 -12.75 0.24
N GLU A 69 12.68 -11.67 -0.24
CA GLU A 69 14.13 -11.53 -0.32
C GLU A 69 14.77 -11.29 1.04
N LYS A 70 14.15 -10.47 1.89
CA LYS A 70 14.71 -10.07 3.20
C LYS A 70 14.22 -10.93 4.36
N LEU A 71 12.94 -11.29 4.38
CA LEU A 71 12.34 -12.00 5.51
C LEU A 71 12.15 -13.52 5.31
N GLY A 72 12.41 -14.05 4.12
CA GLY A 72 12.41 -15.50 3.89
C GLY A 72 11.16 -16.22 4.41
N ARG A 73 11.32 -17.15 5.36
CA ARG A 73 10.19 -17.89 5.98
C ARG A 73 9.48 -17.08 7.07
N ASP A 74 10.17 -16.17 7.74
CA ASP A 74 9.67 -15.39 8.87
C ASP A 74 8.66 -14.31 8.42
N GLY A 75 8.74 -13.88 7.16
CA GLY A 75 7.76 -12.99 6.52
C GLY A 75 6.51 -13.70 5.98
N SER A 76 6.32 -15.01 6.23
CA SER A 76 5.21 -15.78 5.63
C SER A 76 3.82 -15.28 6.04
N VAL A 77 3.65 -14.90 7.32
CA VAL A 77 2.39 -14.32 7.84
C VAL A 77 2.11 -12.97 7.17
N ASP A 78 3.11 -12.09 7.12
CA ASP A 78 2.98 -10.76 6.51
C ASP A 78 2.63 -10.86 5.02
N ARG A 79 3.25 -11.79 4.29
CA ARG A 79 2.93 -12.07 2.88
C ARG A 79 1.48 -12.51 2.72
N PHE A 80 1.01 -13.41 3.57
CA PHE A 80 -0.37 -13.89 3.51
C PHE A 80 -1.37 -12.75 3.81
N GLN A 81 -1.10 -11.94 4.84
CA GLN A 81 -1.93 -10.79 5.19
C GLN A 81 -1.97 -9.75 4.07
N LEU A 82 -0.83 -9.44 3.45
CA LEU A 82 -0.75 -8.53 2.31
C LEU A 82 -1.56 -9.06 1.12
N MET A 83 -1.38 -10.33 0.76
CA MET A 83 -2.11 -10.95 -0.36
C MET A 83 -3.62 -11.00 -0.12
N SER A 84 -4.04 -11.47 1.06
CA SER A 84 -5.46 -11.57 1.41
C SER A 84 -6.14 -10.21 1.50
N GLY A 85 -5.46 -9.21 2.08
CA GLY A 85 -5.97 -7.84 2.15
C GLY A 85 -6.18 -7.21 0.77
N HIS A 86 -5.20 -7.33 -0.14
CA HIS A 86 -5.38 -6.85 -1.51
C HIS A 86 -6.46 -7.63 -2.26
N ALA A 87 -6.56 -8.96 -2.06
CA ALA A 87 -7.62 -9.75 -2.68
C ALA A 87 -9.01 -9.29 -2.22
N GLN A 88 -9.19 -9.01 -0.94
CA GLN A 88 -10.44 -8.48 -0.40
C GLN A 88 -10.77 -7.10 -1.00
N LEU A 89 -9.81 -6.17 -0.99
CA LEU A 89 -9.97 -4.84 -1.59
C LEU A 89 -10.36 -4.92 -3.07
N MET A 90 -9.63 -5.72 -3.85
CA MET A 90 -9.89 -5.90 -5.28
C MET A 90 -11.26 -6.54 -5.54
N ASN A 91 -11.70 -7.48 -4.72
CA ASN A 91 -13.04 -8.05 -4.86
C ASN A 91 -14.12 -6.98 -4.67
N THR A 92 -14.05 -6.18 -3.59
CA THR A 92 -15.00 -5.09 -3.33
C THR A 92 -14.98 -4.06 -4.46
N VAL A 93 -13.79 -3.65 -4.92
CA VAL A 93 -13.62 -2.67 -6.00
C VAL A 93 -14.16 -3.20 -7.34
N ASN A 94 -13.88 -4.46 -7.68
CA ASN A 94 -14.36 -5.09 -8.91
C ASN A 94 -15.87 -5.27 -8.90
N ASP A 95 -16.45 -5.65 -7.76
CA ASP A 95 -17.89 -5.81 -7.62
C ASP A 95 -18.62 -4.48 -7.81
N LEU A 96 -18.09 -3.39 -7.24
CA LEU A 96 -18.67 -2.07 -7.43
C LEU A 96 -18.49 -1.54 -8.86
N THR A 97 -17.30 -1.73 -9.44
CA THR A 97 -17.04 -1.37 -10.85
C THR A 97 -18.02 -2.08 -11.79
N ARG A 98 -18.26 -3.38 -11.56
CA ARG A 98 -19.24 -4.17 -12.33
C ARG A 98 -20.66 -3.64 -12.18
N LYS A 99 -21.07 -3.20 -10.98
CA LYS A 99 -22.40 -2.56 -10.77
C LYS A 99 -22.55 -1.31 -11.64
N ILE A 100 -21.54 -0.43 -11.66
CA ILE A 100 -21.52 0.79 -12.48
C ILE A 100 -21.62 0.44 -13.97
N GLU A 101 -20.78 -0.48 -14.45
CA GLU A 101 -20.73 -0.87 -15.87
C GLU A 101 -22.02 -1.54 -16.36
N GLN A 102 -22.73 -2.25 -15.47
CA GLN A 102 -24.04 -2.84 -15.76
C GLN A 102 -25.18 -1.83 -15.69
N GLY A 103 -24.91 -0.55 -15.39
CA GLY A 103 -25.93 0.49 -15.25
C GLY A 103 -26.84 0.30 -14.03
N ARG A 104 -26.40 -0.49 -13.04
CA ARG A 104 -27.18 -0.75 -11.81
C ARG A 104 -27.13 0.42 -10.81
N GLY A 105 -26.26 1.38 -11.07
CA GLY A 105 -25.96 2.47 -10.15
C GLY A 105 -25.19 2.00 -8.92
N ILE A 106 -24.90 2.96 -8.04
CA ILE A 106 -24.19 2.78 -6.78
C ILE A 106 -24.85 3.60 -5.68
N THR A 107 -24.64 3.19 -4.44
CA THR A 107 -25.17 3.83 -3.24
C THR A 107 -24.05 4.41 -2.39
N ILE A 108 -24.40 5.20 -1.38
CA ILE A 108 -23.44 5.67 -0.36
C ILE A 108 -22.86 4.47 0.38
N ASP A 109 -23.69 3.50 0.77
CA ASP A 109 -23.28 2.27 1.45
C ASP A 109 -22.22 1.49 0.64
N ASP A 110 -22.33 1.47 -0.71
CA ASP A 110 -21.32 0.87 -1.57
C ASP A 110 -19.95 1.57 -1.46
N ILE A 111 -19.95 2.90 -1.35
CA ILE A 111 -18.72 3.69 -1.17
C ILE A 111 -18.16 3.51 0.25
N GLU A 112 -19.02 3.48 1.26
CA GLU A 112 -18.63 3.22 2.65
C GLU A 112 -17.99 1.83 2.80
N GLU A 113 -18.50 0.81 2.10
CA GLU A 113 -17.89 -0.53 2.07
C GLU A 113 -16.45 -0.48 1.53
N VAL A 114 -16.23 0.20 0.39
CA VAL A 114 -14.89 0.38 -0.18
C VAL A 114 -13.98 1.14 0.79
N LYS A 115 -14.47 2.22 1.42
CA LYS A 115 -13.71 3.01 2.41
C LYS A 115 -13.31 2.16 3.61
N SER A 116 -14.21 1.32 4.12
CA SER A 116 -13.93 0.42 5.23
C SER A 116 -12.83 -0.58 4.90
N VAL A 117 -12.94 -1.27 3.76
CA VAL A 117 -11.93 -2.25 3.33
C VAL A 117 -10.58 -1.59 3.05
N LEU A 118 -10.58 -0.44 2.36
CA LEU A 118 -9.37 0.34 2.09
C LEU A 118 -8.69 0.80 3.38
N SER A 119 -9.44 1.34 4.34
CA SER A 119 -8.90 1.81 5.63
C SER A 119 -8.26 0.67 6.43
N SER A 120 -8.91 -0.51 6.45
CA SER A 120 -8.34 -1.70 7.07
C SER A 120 -7.05 -2.16 6.39
N ARG A 121 -6.96 -2.05 5.06
CA ARG A 121 -5.77 -2.39 4.28
C ARG A 121 -4.61 -1.44 4.58
N ILE A 122 -4.87 -0.13 4.50
CA ILE A 122 -3.91 0.93 4.82
C ILE A 122 -3.36 0.74 6.24
N SER A 123 -4.22 0.48 7.22
CA SER A 123 -3.78 0.26 8.60
C SER A 123 -2.85 -0.95 8.73
N SER A 124 -3.18 -2.06 8.04
CA SER A 124 -2.31 -3.24 8.00
C SER A 124 -0.98 -2.97 7.30
N GLU A 125 -0.96 -2.19 6.21
CA GLU A 125 0.26 -1.77 5.52
C GLU A 125 1.14 -0.89 6.37
N GLN A 126 0.57 0.05 7.11
CA GLN A 126 1.34 0.91 8.03
C GLN A 126 2.09 0.08 9.08
N GLN A 127 1.47 -0.96 9.63
CA GLN A 127 2.16 -1.88 10.55
C GLN A 127 3.31 -2.62 9.86
N LEU A 128 3.10 -3.05 8.61
CA LEU A 128 4.15 -3.67 7.81
C LEU A 128 5.30 -2.71 7.52
N PHE A 129 5.01 -1.46 7.18
CA PHE A 129 6.00 -0.42 6.92
C PHE A 129 6.85 -0.14 8.16
N LEU A 130 6.23 -0.04 9.34
CA LEU A 130 6.97 0.12 10.60
C LEU A 130 7.92 -1.05 10.86
N LYS A 131 7.48 -2.29 10.61
CA LYS A 131 8.33 -3.48 10.74
C LYS A 131 9.50 -3.43 9.75
N ILE A 132 9.26 -3.04 8.50
CA ILE A 132 10.30 -2.89 7.48
C ILE A 132 11.33 -1.84 7.92
N TYR A 133 10.90 -0.67 8.41
CA TYR A 133 11.81 0.35 8.90
C TYR A 133 12.67 -0.12 10.08
N SER A 134 12.09 -0.87 11.02
CA SER A 134 12.84 -1.43 12.15
C SER A 134 13.96 -2.37 11.69
N LEU A 135 13.68 -3.21 10.69
CA LEU A 135 14.66 -4.16 10.15
C LEU A 135 15.80 -3.45 9.42
N LEU A 136 15.48 -2.40 8.66
CA LEU A 136 16.47 -1.60 7.95
C LEU A 136 17.40 -0.85 8.92
N ASP A 137 16.86 -0.34 10.03
CA ASP A 137 17.65 0.32 11.09
C ASP A 137 18.57 -0.69 11.82
N GLU A 138 18.11 -1.92 12.05
CA GLU A 138 18.94 -3.00 12.60
C GLU A 138 20.08 -3.38 11.64
N GLU A 139 19.78 -3.61 10.35
CA GLU A 139 20.80 -3.89 9.32
C GLU A 139 21.88 -2.78 9.27
N LEU A 140 21.47 -1.51 9.30
CA LEU A 140 22.39 -0.37 9.27
C LEU A 140 23.30 -0.32 10.52
N LYS A 141 22.76 -0.65 11.70
CA LYS A 141 23.54 -0.69 12.95
C LYS A 141 24.58 -1.81 12.95
N GLU A 142 24.23 -2.97 12.40
CA GLU A 142 25.16 -4.10 12.25
C GLU A 142 26.30 -3.77 11.28
N GLU A 143 26.00 -3.14 10.13
CA GLU A 143 27.03 -2.70 9.16
C GLU A 143 28.02 -1.70 9.76
N ILE A 144 27.56 -0.76 10.60
CA ILE A 144 28.42 0.20 11.30
C ILE A 144 29.28 -0.50 12.37
N SER A 145 28.73 -1.49 13.07
CA SER A 145 29.46 -2.26 14.10
C SER A 145 30.58 -3.10 13.50
N ASP A 146 30.33 -3.82 12.40
CA ASP A 146 31.33 -4.68 11.74
C ASP A 146 32.43 -3.89 11.01
N GLY A 147 32.17 -2.63 10.63
CA GLY A 147 33.17 -1.72 10.07
C GLY A 147 34.16 -1.15 11.09
N SER A 148 33.97 -1.41 12.39
CA SER A 148 34.71 -0.76 13.48
C SER A 148 35.86 -1.58 14.06
N ASP A 149 36.06 -2.85 13.66
CA ASP A 149 37.03 -3.77 14.30
C ASP A 149 38.40 -3.87 13.56
N GLY A 150 38.72 -2.88 12.72
CA GLY A 150 39.95 -2.83 11.93
C GLY A 150 40.90 -1.70 12.34
N GLY A 151 41.44 -1.73 13.57
CA GLY A 151 42.31 -0.64 14.01
C GLY A 151 43.06 -0.83 15.34
N ALA A 152 43.44 -2.05 15.71
CA ALA A 152 44.35 -2.27 16.84
C ALA A 152 45.47 -3.23 16.44
N GLY A 153 46.40 -2.75 15.63
CA GLY A 153 47.59 -3.49 15.22
C GLY A 153 48.83 -2.61 15.19
N GLU A 154 49.68 -2.79 16.21
CA GLU A 154 51.12 -2.50 16.26
C GLU A 154 51.62 -1.05 16.12
N SER A 155 52.10 -0.51 17.23
CA SER A 155 53.49 -0.05 17.34
C SER A 155 53.86 0.09 18.83
N GLY A 156 54.31 -1.02 19.40
CA GLY A 156 54.88 -1.08 20.74
C GLY A 156 56.29 -1.65 20.69
N LYS A 157 57.26 -0.76 20.95
CA LYS A 157 58.70 -0.95 21.25
C LYS A 157 59.68 -0.96 20.09
#